data_AF-A0A0W1DRJ2-F1
#
_entry.id   AF-A0A0W1DRJ2-F1
#
_cell.length_a   1.000
_cell.length_b   1.000
_cell.length_c   1.000
_cell.angle_alpha   90.00
_cell.angle_beta   90.00
_cell.angle_gamma   90.00
#
_symmetry.space_group_name_H-M   'P 1'
#
loop_
_entity.id
_entity.type
_entity.pdbx_description
1 polymer ?
#
loop_
_entity_poly.entity_id
_entity_poly.type
_entity_poly.pdbx_seq_one_letter_code
_entity_poly.pdbx_strand_id
1 'polypeptide(L)'
;MDRITANDVPDTADTDRIIAEEYERLIASPLFTRSPVLSRLLQFLVEHRLRGGRSAPKAYAIATEALGRSADFDPAVDSYPRVMVGRLRTLLDRYYAETAWVHRLRVPQGSYEIVVQHRAAPPAARSGEETVEAGDVMPSTTPAGAVAPPPARAGVQAAPGGRPVWRWLTLLLVAILLIGAAWWVSDNRGRLFGSDLVPMPLLEVSTPSSGETAPSRAIARGLDGRLRDGLRRFDLVDLRSARAPANTPAADRADYRLDVSIVRQLEAERAEVTLVLNRVADQRTIWSQQFDLVGNQMPRFEAVDTAIAQIAGDYGVIVRDQLQRHPDNFAPGFACLAQFNRMRQMRTTTNARQIEACLRATLDRNPHDPVALNALSLLRFGDWQQLRGTPAGAAAFAEARSLAERAYENGSGSAAGQFAMARANFYSGNCAGGVAMGEAAARLNPYDSDLAGFLGLFKLACDQPEAGAALLQRSLDLDASYPGVPAVTLAFIRSQGGDQDAAMAILDRVPSTSTREPQFVMVRAIVLARQGRLPEARALWRRLVAYTKQPKDASPEKVLQQFVISPVVITRSAAALRDSGVVTALAS
;
A
#
# COMPACT_ATOMS: atom_id res chain seq x y z
N MET A 1 -26.86 -21.19 19.62
CA MET A 1 -27.90 -21.82 18.77
C MET A 1 -28.80 -20.69 18.31
N ASP A 2 -28.62 -20.25 17.08
CA ASP A 2 -29.67 -19.59 16.31
C ASP A 2 -29.42 -19.90 14.84
N ARG A 3 -30.47 -20.40 14.19
CA ARG A 3 -30.44 -21.04 12.88
C ARG A 3 -30.23 -20.01 11.79
N ILE A 4 -29.30 -20.31 10.91
CA ILE A 4 -29.21 -19.78 9.55
C ILE A 4 -30.46 -20.26 8.79
N THR A 5 -31.31 -19.35 8.36
CA THR A 5 -32.25 -19.58 7.24
C THR A 5 -31.70 -18.94 5.98
N ALA A 6 -31.55 -19.77 4.96
CA ALA A 6 -31.20 -19.40 3.60
C ALA A 6 -32.40 -18.77 2.86
N ASN A 7 -32.06 -18.01 1.80
CA ASN A 7 -32.89 -17.34 0.80
C ASN A 7 -33.56 -16.01 1.19
N ASP A 8 -32.85 -14.92 0.89
CA ASP A 8 -33.45 -13.69 0.34
C ASP A 8 -32.51 -13.19 -0.78
N VAL A 9 -32.78 -13.59 -2.02
CA VAL A 9 -32.35 -12.77 -3.17
C VAL A 9 -33.28 -11.56 -3.15
N PRO A 10 -32.79 -10.31 -2.98
CA PRO A 10 -33.67 -9.15 -2.99
C PRO A 10 -34.46 -9.14 -4.30
N ASP A 11 -35.79 -9.10 -4.21
CA ASP A 11 -36.66 -9.00 -5.38
C ASP A 11 -36.19 -7.80 -6.23
N THR A 12 -35.85 -8.06 -7.50
CA THR A 12 -35.34 -7.02 -8.40
C THR A 12 -36.33 -5.87 -8.55
N ALA A 13 -37.64 -6.15 -8.42
CA ALA A 13 -38.68 -5.14 -8.43
C ALA A 13 -38.63 -4.22 -7.21
N ASP A 14 -38.32 -4.75 -6.02
CA ASP A 14 -38.20 -3.96 -4.80
C ASP A 14 -36.93 -3.09 -4.80
N THR A 15 -35.83 -3.63 -5.33
CA THR A 15 -34.58 -2.86 -5.50
C THR A 15 -34.79 -1.68 -6.46
N ASP A 16 -35.45 -1.91 -7.60
CA ASP A 16 -35.71 -0.87 -8.59
C ASP A 16 -36.67 0.21 -8.04
N ARG A 17 -37.67 -0.17 -7.23
CA ARG A 17 -38.54 0.76 -6.51
C ARG A 17 -37.75 1.64 -5.54
N ILE A 18 -36.87 1.05 -4.71
CA ILE A 18 -36.01 1.80 -3.78
C ILE A 18 -35.10 2.78 -4.53
N ILE A 19 -34.56 2.36 -5.69
CA ILE A 19 -33.73 3.23 -6.52
C ILE A 19 -34.49 4.47 -6.99
N ALA A 20 -35.72 4.30 -7.47
CA ALA A 20 -36.57 5.41 -7.89
C ALA A 20 -36.90 6.36 -6.72
N GLU A 21 -37.28 5.82 -5.56
CA GLU A 21 -37.65 6.62 -4.37
C GLU A 21 -36.48 7.40 -3.77
N GLU A 22 -35.28 6.82 -3.74
CA GLU A 22 -34.08 7.51 -3.28
C GLU A 22 -33.61 8.57 -4.30
N TYR A 23 -33.74 8.29 -5.60
CA TYR A 23 -33.40 9.25 -6.65
C TYR A 23 -34.22 10.54 -6.55
N GLU A 24 -35.54 10.44 -6.39
CA GLU A 24 -36.42 11.62 -6.25
C GLU A 24 -36.05 12.46 -5.02
N ARG A 25 -35.73 11.83 -3.89
CA ARG A 25 -35.27 12.53 -2.68
C ARG A 25 -33.92 13.21 -2.87
N LEU A 26 -32.99 12.55 -3.55
CA LEU A 26 -31.68 13.10 -3.84
C LEU A 26 -31.78 14.31 -4.76
N ILE A 27 -32.53 14.23 -5.86
CA ILE A 27 -32.61 15.30 -6.87
C ILE A 27 -33.31 16.55 -6.34
N ALA A 28 -34.27 16.39 -5.41
CA ALA A 28 -34.95 17.47 -4.72
C ALA A 28 -34.11 18.11 -3.60
N SER A 29 -32.98 17.51 -3.21
CA SER A 29 -32.15 18.03 -2.12
C SER A 29 -31.34 19.27 -2.52
N PRO A 30 -31.09 20.22 -1.60
CA PRO A 30 -30.29 21.42 -1.89
C PRO A 30 -28.89 21.12 -2.44
N LEU A 31 -28.30 19.96 -2.10
CA LEU A 31 -26.99 19.53 -2.57
C LEU A 31 -26.98 19.22 -4.07
N PHE A 32 -28.04 18.58 -4.57
CA PHE A 32 -28.18 18.23 -5.98
C PHE A 32 -28.79 19.37 -6.81
N THR A 33 -29.70 20.17 -6.26
CA THR A 33 -30.21 21.37 -6.96
C THR A 33 -29.09 22.35 -7.29
N ARG A 34 -28.08 22.47 -6.43
CA ARG A 34 -26.88 23.30 -6.65
C ARG A 34 -25.85 22.68 -7.59
N SER A 35 -26.04 21.44 -8.03
CA SER A 35 -25.07 20.67 -8.81
C SER A 35 -25.67 20.07 -10.10
N PRO A 36 -26.09 20.88 -11.09
CA PRO A 36 -26.82 20.40 -12.28
C PRO A 36 -26.11 19.29 -13.07
N VAL A 37 -24.77 19.29 -13.11
CA VAL A 37 -23.99 18.26 -13.82
C VAL A 37 -24.02 16.92 -13.08
N LEU A 38 -23.94 16.93 -11.76
CA LEU A 38 -23.99 15.69 -10.95
C LEU A 38 -25.41 15.12 -10.89
N SER A 39 -26.42 15.99 -10.94
CA SER A 39 -27.83 15.62 -11.08
C SER A 39 -28.10 14.88 -12.38
N ARG A 40 -27.62 15.40 -13.53
CA ARG A 40 -27.70 14.70 -14.83
C ARG A 40 -26.96 13.37 -14.83
N LEU A 41 -25.79 13.32 -14.19
CA LEU A 41 -25.03 12.08 -14.06
C LEU A 41 -25.77 11.03 -13.22
N LEU A 42 -26.32 11.42 -12.06
CA LEU A 42 -27.10 10.52 -11.21
C LEU A 42 -28.34 10.01 -11.95
N GLN A 43 -29.07 10.89 -12.62
CA GLN A 43 -30.22 10.55 -13.46
C GLN A 43 -29.86 9.50 -14.49
N PHE A 44 -28.78 9.71 -15.26
CA PHE A 44 -28.33 8.77 -16.28
C PHE A 44 -28.04 7.38 -15.71
N LEU A 45 -27.35 7.30 -14.57
CA LEU A 45 -27.01 6.00 -13.95
C LEU A 45 -28.24 5.29 -13.38
N VAL A 46 -29.18 6.02 -12.79
CA VAL A 46 -30.45 5.49 -12.28
C VAL A 46 -31.30 4.97 -13.43
N GLU A 47 -31.49 5.76 -14.48
CA GLU A 47 -32.26 5.35 -15.65
C GLU A 47 -31.65 4.13 -16.35
N HIS A 48 -30.32 4.08 -16.47
CA HIS A 48 -29.62 2.90 -17.02
C HIS A 48 -29.88 1.63 -16.19
N ARG A 49 -29.95 1.76 -14.86
CA ARG A 49 -30.24 0.64 -13.96
C ARG A 49 -31.71 0.20 -14.04
N LEU A 50 -32.64 1.14 -14.17
CA LEU A 50 -34.10 0.89 -14.25
C LEU A 50 -34.54 0.35 -15.63
N ARG A 51 -33.80 0.61 -16.71
CA ARG A 51 -34.03 0.01 -18.04
C ARG A 51 -33.57 -1.47 -18.14
N GLY A 52 -33.18 -2.09 -17.03
CA GLY A 52 -32.71 -3.48 -17.00
C GLY A 52 -31.21 -3.66 -17.30
N GLY A 53 -30.43 -2.58 -17.30
CA GLY A 53 -28.97 -2.63 -17.41
C GLY A 53 -28.33 -3.24 -16.16
N ARG A 54 -28.11 -4.56 -16.15
CA ARG A 54 -27.41 -5.29 -15.06
C ARG A 54 -25.88 -5.13 -15.08
N SER A 55 -25.35 -4.35 -16.02
CA SER A 55 -23.93 -4.07 -16.15
C SER A 55 -23.68 -2.57 -16.16
N ALA A 56 -22.63 -2.14 -15.46
CA ALA A 56 -22.21 -0.74 -15.41
C ALA A 56 -22.10 -0.12 -16.81
N PRO A 57 -22.64 1.10 -17.03
CA PRO A 57 -22.49 1.81 -18.29
C PRO A 57 -21.01 2.11 -18.55
N LYS A 58 -20.56 2.08 -19.80
CA LYS A 58 -19.15 2.37 -20.15
C LYS A 58 -18.84 3.86 -19.95
N ALA A 59 -17.59 4.19 -19.64
CA ALA A 59 -17.13 5.58 -19.45
C ALA A 59 -17.46 6.48 -20.65
N TYR A 60 -17.38 5.94 -21.88
CA TYR A 60 -17.75 6.64 -23.10
C TYR A 60 -19.22 7.07 -23.08
N ALA A 61 -20.16 6.16 -22.79
CA ALA A 61 -21.59 6.46 -22.74
C ALA A 61 -21.91 7.54 -21.68
N ILE A 62 -21.27 7.46 -20.50
CA ILE A 62 -21.41 8.49 -19.47
C ILE A 62 -20.92 9.86 -19.99
N ALA A 63 -19.80 9.89 -20.71
CA ALA A 63 -19.23 11.11 -21.25
C ALA A 63 -20.17 11.78 -22.25
N THR A 64 -20.68 11.02 -23.21
CA THR A 64 -21.45 11.55 -24.35
C THR A 64 -22.91 11.80 -23.98
N GLU A 65 -23.54 10.90 -23.22
CA GLU A 65 -24.99 10.93 -22.97
C GLU A 65 -25.35 11.71 -21.70
N ALA A 66 -24.53 11.62 -20.64
CA ALA A 66 -24.82 12.29 -19.37
C ALA A 66 -24.08 13.63 -19.21
N LEU A 67 -22.81 13.65 -19.61
CA LEU A 67 -21.89 14.77 -19.36
C LEU A 67 -21.72 15.73 -20.54
N GLY A 68 -22.29 15.40 -21.71
CA GLY A 68 -22.32 16.28 -22.89
C GLY A 68 -20.98 16.44 -23.61
N ARG A 69 -20.11 15.42 -23.55
CA ARG A 69 -18.88 15.37 -24.37
C ARG A 69 -19.20 14.97 -25.81
N SER A 70 -18.32 15.37 -26.73
CA SER A 70 -18.40 15.06 -28.15
C SER A 70 -18.12 13.57 -28.44
N ALA A 71 -18.56 13.10 -29.60
CA ALA A 71 -18.45 11.68 -30.00
C ALA A 71 -17.00 11.21 -30.26
N ASP A 72 -16.05 12.12 -30.41
CA ASP A 72 -14.61 11.85 -30.49
C ASP A 72 -13.95 11.66 -29.12
N PHE A 73 -14.72 11.59 -28.03
CA PHE A 73 -14.23 11.38 -26.67
C PHE A 73 -13.48 10.04 -26.52
N ASP A 74 -12.22 10.09 -26.08
CA ASP A 74 -11.41 8.93 -25.72
C ASP A 74 -11.32 8.75 -24.19
N PRO A 75 -11.94 7.69 -23.61
CA PRO A 75 -11.87 7.39 -22.18
C PRO A 75 -10.46 7.12 -21.65
N ALA A 76 -9.50 6.74 -22.50
CA ALA A 76 -8.12 6.47 -22.11
C ALA A 76 -7.35 7.76 -21.80
N VAL A 77 -7.63 8.83 -22.55
CA VAL A 77 -6.92 10.11 -22.49
C VAL A 77 -7.64 11.12 -21.59
N ASP A 78 -8.98 11.17 -21.63
CA ASP A 78 -9.77 12.09 -20.80
C ASP A 78 -10.43 11.37 -19.61
N SER A 79 -10.07 11.82 -18.40
CA SER A 79 -10.58 11.29 -17.14
C SER A 79 -11.88 11.94 -16.68
N TYR A 80 -12.46 12.85 -17.46
CA TYR A 80 -13.63 13.65 -17.06
C TYR A 80 -14.81 12.82 -16.51
N PRO A 81 -15.26 11.71 -17.14
CA PRO A 81 -16.31 10.86 -16.57
C PRO A 81 -15.91 10.22 -15.24
N ARG A 82 -14.64 9.78 -15.12
CA ARG A 82 -14.10 9.18 -13.89
C ARG A 82 -14.11 10.18 -12.74
N VAL A 83 -13.70 11.42 -13.01
CA VAL A 83 -13.69 12.53 -12.04
C VAL A 83 -15.11 12.89 -11.60
N MET A 84 -16.05 13.01 -12.55
CA MET A 84 -17.44 13.39 -12.24
C MET A 84 -18.17 12.30 -11.45
N VAL A 85 -17.94 11.01 -11.74
CA VAL A 85 -18.46 9.91 -10.91
C VAL A 85 -17.81 9.93 -9.52
N GLY A 86 -16.51 10.24 -9.42
CA GLY A 86 -15.84 10.45 -8.13
C GLY A 86 -16.54 11.52 -7.29
N ARG A 87 -16.86 12.67 -7.89
CA ARG A 87 -17.60 13.76 -7.24
C ARG A 87 -19.03 13.36 -6.87
N LEU A 88 -19.71 12.58 -7.71
CA LEU A 88 -21.04 12.05 -7.40
C LEU A 88 -21.00 11.16 -6.15
N ARG A 89 -19.99 10.28 -6.01
CA ARG A 89 -19.81 9.45 -4.80
C ARG A 89 -19.69 10.31 -3.55
N THR A 90 -18.83 11.33 -3.58
CA THR A 90 -18.66 12.26 -2.45
C THR A 90 -19.96 13.00 -2.11
N LEU A 91 -20.73 13.41 -3.12
CA LEU A 91 -21.99 14.11 -2.89
C LEU A 91 -23.08 13.21 -2.29
N LEU A 92 -23.17 11.96 -2.74
CA LEU A 92 -24.05 10.93 -2.16
C LEU A 92 -23.65 10.65 -0.70
N ASP A 93 -22.35 10.44 -0.43
CA ASP A 93 -21.87 10.19 0.93
C ASP A 93 -22.17 11.37 1.88
N ARG A 94 -22.03 12.61 1.40
CA ARG A 94 -22.40 13.80 2.17
C ARG A 94 -23.90 13.86 2.48
N TYR A 95 -24.75 13.64 1.48
CA TYR A 95 -26.20 13.65 1.66
C TYR A 95 -26.65 12.62 2.73
N TYR A 96 -26.14 11.39 2.64
CA TYR A 96 -26.48 10.31 3.56
C TYR A 96 -25.72 10.35 4.90
N ALA A 97 -24.77 11.26 5.07
CA ALA A 97 -24.18 11.57 6.37
C ALA A 97 -25.08 12.53 7.18
N GLU A 98 -25.79 13.42 6.49
CA GLU A 98 -26.68 14.43 7.08
C GLU A 98 -28.15 13.97 7.14
N THR A 99 -28.52 12.92 6.38
CA THR A 99 -29.89 12.39 6.29
C THR A 99 -29.95 10.98 6.84
N ALA A 100 -30.90 10.68 7.74
CA ALA A 100 -31.12 9.32 8.22
C ALA A 100 -31.67 8.41 7.09
N TRP A 101 -31.18 7.18 6.99
CA TRP A 101 -31.53 6.26 5.92
C TRP A 101 -31.58 4.80 6.38
N VAL A 102 -32.51 4.05 5.77
CA VAL A 102 -32.60 2.58 5.84
C VAL A 102 -32.00 1.96 4.58
N HIS A 103 -32.18 2.63 3.45
CA HIS A 103 -31.60 2.31 2.16
C HIS A 103 -30.88 3.54 1.61
N ARG A 104 -29.73 3.35 0.96
CA ARG A 104 -29.03 4.45 0.29
C ARG A 104 -28.48 4.05 -1.06
N LEU A 105 -28.42 5.00 -1.99
CA LEU A 105 -27.74 4.81 -3.27
C LEU A 105 -26.23 4.99 -3.14
N ARG A 106 -25.48 4.09 -3.78
CA ARG A 106 -24.03 4.15 -3.87
C ARG A 106 -23.56 3.78 -5.27
N VAL A 107 -22.44 4.38 -5.69
CA VAL A 107 -21.67 3.94 -6.86
C VAL A 107 -20.35 3.31 -6.37
N PRO A 108 -20.14 1.99 -6.47
CA PRO A 108 -18.90 1.34 -6.02
C PRO A 108 -17.65 1.85 -6.74
N GLN A 109 -16.48 1.78 -6.10
CA GLN A 109 -15.22 2.17 -6.74
C GLN A 109 -14.90 1.21 -7.89
N GLY A 110 -14.42 1.73 -9.01
CA GLY A 110 -14.14 0.93 -10.22
C GLY A 110 -15.38 0.50 -11.01
N SER A 111 -16.59 0.78 -10.52
CA SER A 111 -17.85 0.56 -11.22
C SER A 111 -18.55 1.89 -11.52
N TYR A 112 -19.43 1.88 -12.52
CA TYR A 112 -20.37 2.97 -12.81
C TYR A 112 -21.83 2.56 -12.54
N GLU A 113 -22.05 1.45 -11.84
CA GLU A 113 -23.38 0.97 -11.49
C GLU A 113 -23.90 1.61 -10.20
N ILE A 114 -25.21 1.90 -10.16
CA ILE A 114 -25.93 2.29 -8.94
C ILE A 114 -26.37 1.03 -8.21
N VAL A 115 -25.98 0.93 -6.94
CA VAL A 115 -26.36 -0.16 -6.04
C VAL A 115 -27.06 0.40 -4.80
N VAL A 116 -27.99 -0.38 -4.26
CA VAL A 116 -28.67 -0.07 -3.00
C VAL A 116 -27.88 -0.70 -1.85
N GLN A 117 -27.60 0.09 -0.82
CA GLN A 117 -27.06 -0.41 0.44
C GLN A 117 -28.15 -0.36 1.51
N HIS A 118 -28.38 -1.49 2.19
CA HIS A 118 -29.37 -1.64 3.25
C HIS A 118 -28.73 -1.52 4.64
N ARG A 119 -29.49 -1.02 5.61
CA ARG A 119 -29.14 -0.99 7.03
C ARG A 119 -30.37 -1.43 7.84
N ALA A 120 -30.15 -2.17 8.93
CA ALA A 120 -31.23 -2.77 9.73
C ALA A 120 -32.11 -1.76 10.50
N ALA A 121 -31.59 -0.56 10.82
CA ALA A 121 -32.36 0.56 11.37
C ALA A 121 -31.61 1.88 11.18
N PRO A 122 -32.29 3.02 10.96
CA PRO A 122 -31.63 4.33 10.86
C PRO A 122 -31.20 4.83 12.26
N PRO A 123 -30.01 5.43 12.42
CA PRO A 123 -29.63 6.07 13.68
C PRO A 123 -30.49 7.32 13.92
N ALA A 124 -30.84 7.57 15.19
CA ALA A 124 -31.59 8.76 15.60
C ALA A 124 -30.85 10.04 15.17
N ALA A 125 -31.54 10.90 14.42
CA ALA A 125 -31.01 12.19 14.01
C ALA A 125 -30.75 13.05 15.26
N ARG A 126 -29.53 13.58 15.40
CA ARG A 126 -29.23 14.60 16.42
C ARG A 126 -29.84 15.92 15.97
N SER A 127 -31.06 16.19 16.42
CA SER A 127 -31.62 17.54 16.46
C SER A 127 -31.04 18.26 17.67
N GLY A 128 -30.18 19.24 17.44
CA GLY A 128 -29.73 20.16 18.47
C GLY A 128 -30.80 21.23 18.71
N GLU A 129 -31.44 21.17 19.89
CA GLU A 129 -32.09 22.31 20.53
C GLU A 129 -31.36 22.54 21.85
N GLU A 130 -30.50 23.56 21.90
CA GLU A 130 -29.98 24.12 23.14
C GLU A 130 -30.92 25.26 23.57
N THR A 131 -31.79 24.96 24.53
CA THR A 131 -32.41 25.95 25.40
C THR A 131 -31.39 26.38 26.46
N VAL A 132 -31.05 27.67 26.48
CA VAL A 132 -30.28 28.28 27.55
C VAL A 132 -31.28 28.85 28.57
N GLU A 133 -31.41 28.18 29.72
CA GLU A 133 -31.95 28.78 30.94
C GLU A 133 -30.85 28.83 32.01
N ALA A 134 -30.53 30.05 32.42
CA ALA A 134 -29.70 30.36 33.56
C ALA A 134 -30.58 30.41 34.83
N GLY A 135 -30.07 29.85 35.93
CA GLY A 135 -30.67 29.99 37.24
C GLY A 135 -29.61 29.89 38.34
N ASP A 136 -29.47 30.97 39.12
CA ASP A 136 -29.21 31.03 40.57
C ASP A 136 -28.86 32.50 40.94
N VAL A 137 -29.34 33.19 42.00
CA VAL A 137 -30.10 32.85 43.22
C VAL A 137 -30.60 34.17 43.89
N MET A 138 -31.90 34.18 44.29
CA MET A 138 -32.56 34.79 45.49
C MET A 138 -32.60 36.34 45.72
N PRO A 139 -33.47 36.87 46.63
CA PRO A 139 -34.42 37.93 46.29
C PRO A 139 -34.33 39.14 47.26
N SER A 140 -35.19 40.16 47.10
CA SER A 140 -35.98 40.78 48.18
C SER A 140 -36.68 42.07 47.72
N THR A 141 -38.01 42.08 47.90
CA THR A 141 -38.90 43.18 48.33
C THR A 141 -39.08 44.47 47.49
N THR A 142 -40.33 44.60 47.00
CA THR A 142 -41.15 45.78 46.62
C THR A 142 -41.35 46.78 47.80
N PRO A 143 -42.10 47.93 47.69
CA PRO A 143 -42.76 48.57 46.53
C PRO A 143 -42.76 50.13 46.46
N ALA A 144 -43.37 50.62 45.36
CA ALA A 144 -44.24 51.80 45.22
C ALA A 144 -43.64 53.22 45.13
N GLY A 145 -44.14 53.99 44.15
CA GLY A 145 -44.03 55.45 44.10
C GLY A 145 -44.32 56.03 42.70
N ALA A 146 -45.58 56.44 42.49
CA ALA A 146 -46.04 57.17 41.31
C ALA A 146 -45.49 58.62 41.26
N VAL A 147 -45.52 59.25 40.07
CA VAL A 147 -46.13 60.57 39.77
C VAL A 147 -45.75 61.00 38.34
N ALA A 148 -46.72 61.63 37.66
CA ALA A 148 -46.71 62.06 36.25
C ALA A 148 -46.25 63.56 36.07
N PRO A 149 -46.53 64.26 34.94
CA PRO A 149 -45.60 64.95 34.00
C PRO A 149 -45.65 66.51 34.19
N PRO A 150 -45.47 67.47 33.21
CA PRO A 150 -45.07 67.53 31.77
C PRO A 150 -44.10 68.75 31.48
N PRO A 151 -44.17 69.57 30.37
CA PRO A 151 -44.19 69.34 28.92
C PRO A 151 -43.05 70.04 28.11
N ALA A 152 -42.90 69.60 26.84
CA ALA A 152 -42.57 70.30 25.58
C ALA A 152 -41.62 71.53 25.53
N ARG A 153 -40.65 71.48 24.59
CA ARG A 153 -40.49 72.47 23.49
C ARG A 153 -39.50 72.02 22.40
N ALA A 154 -39.74 72.60 21.22
CA ALA A 154 -39.22 72.28 19.88
C ALA A 154 -37.71 72.47 19.67
N GLY A 155 -37.17 71.82 18.62
CA GLY A 155 -35.84 72.14 18.10
C GLY A 155 -35.36 71.27 16.93
N VAL A 156 -35.72 71.69 15.71
CA VAL A 156 -34.94 71.69 14.45
C VAL A 156 -34.33 70.36 13.92
N GLN A 157 -34.76 70.02 12.69
CA GLN A 157 -34.21 68.98 11.82
C GLN A 157 -32.77 69.29 11.37
N ALA A 158 -31.89 68.28 11.43
CA ALA A 158 -30.64 68.24 10.67
C ALA A 158 -30.53 66.90 9.94
N ALA A 159 -30.25 66.96 8.63
CA ALA A 159 -30.19 65.83 7.72
C ALA A 159 -29.14 64.78 8.12
N PRO A 160 -29.37 63.47 7.87
CA PRO A 160 -28.38 62.45 8.15
C PRO A 160 -27.28 62.48 7.08
N GLY A 161 -26.07 62.89 7.49
CA GLY A 161 -24.84 62.62 6.75
C GLY A 161 -24.64 61.10 6.68
N GLY A 162 -24.83 60.53 5.49
CA GLY A 162 -24.63 59.11 5.22
C GLY A 162 -23.23 58.68 5.62
N ARG A 163 -23.10 57.96 6.73
CA ARG A 163 -21.89 57.19 7.04
C ARG A 163 -21.76 56.16 5.91
N PRO A 164 -20.60 56.06 5.23
CA PRO A 164 -20.51 55.30 3.99
C PRO A 164 -20.71 53.83 4.31
N VAL A 165 -21.89 53.30 3.98
CA VAL A 165 -22.25 51.86 4.00
C VAL A 165 -21.17 51.05 3.26
N TRP A 166 -20.48 51.68 2.32
CA TRP A 166 -19.33 51.14 1.62
C TRP A 166 -18.18 50.70 2.54
N ARG A 167 -17.93 51.34 3.69
CA ARG A 167 -16.91 50.89 4.67
C ARG A 167 -17.27 49.57 5.34
N TRP A 168 -18.56 49.32 5.58
CA TRP A 168 -19.02 48.05 6.12
C TRP A 168 -19.07 46.96 5.05
N LEU A 169 -19.42 47.33 3.81
CA LEU A 169 -19.35 46.42 2.66
C LEU A 169 -17.90 46.02 2.34
N THR A 170 -16.93 46.93 2.44
CA THR A 170 -15.51 46.59 2.24
C THR A 170 -14.99 45.72 3.37
N LEU A 171 -15.33 46.00 4.63
CA LEU A 171 -14.97 45.13 5.75
C LEU A 171 -15.57 43.73 5.64
N LEU A 172 -16.84 43.63 5.20
CA LEU A 172 -17.51 42.35 5.00
C LEU A 172 -16.91 41.58 3.82
N LEU A 173 -16.56 42.25 2.73
CA LEU A 173 -15.86 41.65 1.59
C LEU A 173 -14.47 41.14 2.00
N VAL A 174 -13.71 41.93 2.77
CA VAL A 174 -12.40 41.53 3.30
C VAL A 174 -12.54 40.35 4.25
N ALA A 175 -13.54 40.33 5.13
CA ALA A 175 -13.81 39.20 6.01
C ALA A 175 -14.17 37.93 5.22
N ILE A 176 -15.00 38.04 4.18
CA ILE A 176 -15.33 36.90 3.30
C ILE A 176 -14.09 36.42 2.55
N LEU A 177 -13.24 37.32 2.06
CA LEU A 177 -11.99 36.97 1.40
C LEU A 177 -11.00 36.31 2.36
N LEU A 178 -10.90 36.78 3.60
CA LEU A 178 -10.05 36.19 4.64
C LEU A 178 -10.57 34.82 5.08
N ILE A 179 -11.89 34.66 5.23
CA ILE A 179 -12.52 33.36 5.54
C ILE A 179 -12.35 32.40 4.37
N GLY A 180 -12.56 32.87 3.13
CA GLY A 180 -12.34 32.09 1.92
C GLY A 180 -10.88 31.69 1.75
N ALA A 181 -9.94 32.59 2.01
CA ALA A 181 -8.51 32.30 2.02
C ALA A 181 -8.13 31.33 3.14
N ALA A 182 -8.65 31.51 4.37
CA ALA A 182 -8.40 30.60 5.49
C ALA A 182 -8.98 29.20 5.23
N TRP A 183 -10.17 29.13 4.64
CA TRP A 183 -10.81 27.87 4.25
C TRP A 183 -10.06 27.19 3.11
N TRP A 184 -9.65 27.94 2.08
CA TRP A 184 -8.81 27.45 0.99
C TRP A 184 -7.43 26.97 1.49
N VAL A 185 -6.81 27.71 2.40
CA VAL A 185 -5.55 27.32 3.03
C VAL A 185 -5.74 26.07 3.87
N SER A 186 -6.84 25.96 4.62
CA SER A 186 -7.19 24.79 5.43
C SER A 186 -7.40 23.53 4.57
N ASP A 187 -8.18 23.63 3.51
CA ASP A 187 -8.48 22.54 2.56
C ASP A 187 -7.22 22.10 1.78
N ASN A 188 -6.35 23.07 1.46
CA ASN A 188 -5.08 22.83 0.77
C ASN A 188 -3.87 22.77 1.72
N ARG A 189 -4.03 22.55 3.03
CA ARG A 189 -2.91 22.54 3.99
C ARG A 189 -1.81 21.56 3.57
N GLY A 190 -2.18 20.37 3.12
CA GLY A 190 -1.22 19.36 2.64
C GLY A 190 -0.45 19.75 1.36
N ARG A 191 -0.97 20.71 0.57
CA ARG A 191 -0.28 21.28 -0.59
C ARG A 191 0.55 22.52 -0.26
N LEU A 192 0.13 23.29 0.75
CA LEU A 192 0.77 24.56 1.14
C LEU A 192 1.86 24.38 2.21
N PHE A 193 1.69 23.43 3.13
CA PHE A 193 2.62 23.16 4.24
C PHE A 193 3.20 21.73 4.18
N GLY A 194 2.87 20.98 3.13
CA GLY A 194 3.22 19.57 2.96
C GLY A 194 2.35 18.65 3.84
N SER A 195 2.25 17.36 3.47
CA SER A 195 1.57 16.36 4.29
C SER A 195 2.39 16.02 5.54
N ASP A 196 1.71 15.72 6.64
CA ASP A 196 2.34 15.16 7.83
C ASP A 196 2.95 13.78 7.51
N LEU A 197 3.98 13.42 8.27
CA LEU A 197 4.64 12.13 8.19
C LEU A 197 3.65 11.03 8.57
N VAL A 198 3.38 10.10 7.65
CA VAL A 198 2.56 8.91 7.95
C VAL A 198 3.43 7.93 8.74
N PRO A 199 3.09 7.63 10.01
CA PRO A 199 3.89 6.72 10.84
C PRO A 199 3.82 5.29 10.32
N MET A 200 4.75 4.43 10.78
CA MET A 200 4.64 2.99 10.56
C MET A 200 3.38 2.46 11.27
N PRO A 201 2.70 1.47 10.69
CA PRO A 201 1.54 0.86 11.33
C PRO A 201 1.95 0.13 12.60
N LEU A 202 1.15 0.30 13.64
CA LEU A 202 1.37 -0.33 14.93
C LEU A 202 0.68 -1.70 14.99
N LEU A 203 1.47 -2.74 15.28
CA LEU A 203 1.03 -4.11 15.46
C LEU A 203 1.01 -4.48 16.95
N GLU A 204 -0.11 -5.05 17.39
CA GLU A 204 -0.24 -5.71 18.70
C GLU A 204 -0.30 -7.22 18.52
N VAL A 205 0.48 -7.97 19.30
CA VAL A 205 0.39 -9.43 19.38
C VAL A 205 -0.38 -9.79 20.65
N SER A 206 -1.48 -10.54 20.53
CA SER A 206 -2.23 -10.99 21.69
C SER A 206 -1.52 -12.16 22.37
N THR A 207 -1.77 -12.32 23.67
CA THR A 207 -1.23 -13.44 24.44
C THR A 207 -1.79 -14.75 23.89
N PRO A 208 -0.95 -15.74 23.55
CA PRO A 208 -1.43 -16.97 22.93
C PRO A 208 -2.45 -17.69 23.82
N SER A 209 -3.66 -17.93 23.27
CA SER A 209 -4.65 -18.77 23.91
C SER A 209 -4.12 -20.20 24.00
N SER A 210 -4.06 -20.76 25.21
CA SER A 210 -3.49 -22.08 25.48
C SER A 210 -4.16 -22.76 26.68
N GLY A 211 -3.93 -24.06 26.85
CA GLY A 211 -4.44 -24.80 28.01
C GLY A 211 -3.83 -24.39 29.35
N GLU A 212 -4.54 -24.68 30.45
CA GLU A 212 -4.21 -24.20 31.80
C GLU A 212 -3.06 -24.94 32.51
N THR A 213 -2.39 -25.89 31.85
CA THR A 213 -1.27 -26.61 32.47
C THR A 213 0.01 -25.78 32.41
N ALA A 214 0.91 -25.97 33.39
CA ALA A 214 2.20 -25.27 33.39
C ALA A 214 3.04 -25.52 32.11
N PRO A 215 3.11 -26.76 31.56
CA PRO A 215 3.78 -27.00 30.28
C PRO A 215 3.14 -26.26 29.10
N SER A 216 1.80 -26.22 29.02
CA SER A 216 1.10 -25.51 27.94
C SER A 216 1.36 -24.00 27.98
N ARG A 217 1.33 -23.39 29.17
CA ARG A 217 1.70 -21.97 29.33
C ARG A 217 3.17 -21.68 29.00
N ALA A 218 4.09 -22.59 29.31
CA ALA A 218 5.51 -22.43 28.98
C ALA A 218 5.73 -22.43 27.45
N ILE A 219 5.09 -23.37 26.74
CA ILE A 219 5.14 -23.47 25.29
C ILE A 219 4.49 -22.24 24.62
N ALA A 220 3.34 -21.80 25.11
CA ALA A 220 2.67 -20.58 24.65
C ALA A 220 3.57 -19.33 24.81
N ARG A 221 4.29 -19.18 25.93
CA ARG A 221 5.27 -18.10 26.12
C ARG A 221 6.44 -18.18 25.13
N GLY A 222 6.90 -19.38 24.79
CA GLY A 222 7.92 -19.58 23.77
C GLY A 222 7.48 -19.11 22.39
N LEU A 223 6.23 -19.43 22.01
CA LEU A 223 5.62 -18.97 20.76
C LEU A 223 5.45 -17.43 20.74
N ASP A 224 4.92 -16.84 21.80
CA ASP A 224 4.79 -15.38 21.95
C ASP A 224 6.16 -14.69 21.83
N GLY A 225 7.19 -15.22 22.51
CA GLY A 225 8.55 -14.72 22.46
C GLY A 225 9.13 -14.75 21.04
N ARG A 226 8.95 -15.85 20.29
CA ARG A 226 9.43 -15.93 18.90
C ARG A 226 8.70 -14.96 17.97
N LEU A 227 7.37 -14.87 18.06
CA LEU A 227 6.59 -13.95 17.25
C LEU A 227 7.00 -12.50 17.49
N ARG A 228 7.10 -12.09 18.76
CA ARG A 228 7.52 -10.73 19.12
C ARG A 228 8.95 -10.44 18.70
N ASP A 229 9.88 -11.38 18.89
CA ASP A 229 11.28 -11.18 18.48
C ASP A 229 11.43 -11.08 16.96
N GLY A 230 10.66 -11.86 16.18
CA GLY A 230 10.72 -11.75 14.73
C GLY A 230 10.04 -10.49 14.20
N LEU A 231 8.82 -10.18 14.67
CA LEU A 231 8.04 -9.04 14.16
C LEU A 231 8.73 -7.71 14.45
N ARG A 232 9.38 -7.54 15.61
CA ARG A 232 10.09 -6.29 15.95
C ARG A 232 11.33 -6.00 15.09
N ARG A 233 11.79 -6.95 14.27
CA ARG A 233 13.00 -6.81 13.45
C ARG A 233 12.72 -6.23 12.07
N PHE A 234 11.45 -6.03 11.73
CA PHE A 234 11.03 -5.39 10.49
C PHE A 234 10.87 -3.89 10.67
N ASP A 235 11.36 -3.14 9.69
CA ASP A 235 11.36 -1.67 9.73
C ASP A 235 10.02 -1.04 9.27
N LEU A 236 9.11 -1.84 8.70
CA LEU A 236 7.82 -1.37 8.15
C LEU A 236 6.64 -1.55 9.09
N VAL A 237 6.88 -2.04 10.31
CA VAL A 237 5.86 -2.32 11.32
C VAL A 237 6.43 -1.99 12.69
N ASP A 238 5.73 -1.17 13.46
CA ASP A 238 6.09 -0.95 14.85
C ASP A 238 5.38 -2.00 15.73
N LEU A 239 6.12 -2.63 16.65
CA LEU A 239 5.53 -3.60 17.58
C LEU A 239 5.22 -2.95 18.92
N ARG A 240 3.97 -3.07 19.38
CA ARG A 240 3.58 -2.62 20.72
C ARG A 240 4.17 -3.54 21.81
N SER A 241 4.95 -2.94 22.71
CA SER A 241 5.66 -3.65 23.79
C SER A 241 4.76 -4.05 24.97
N ALA A 242 3.71 -3.26 25.26
CA ALA A 242 2.80 -3.52 26.36
C ALA A 242 1.34 -3.26 25.97
N ARG A 243 0.42 -4.08 26.50
CA ARG A 243 -1.01 -3.95 26.26
C ARG A 243 -1.49 -2.55 26.66
N ALA A 244 -2.23 -1.91 25.76
CA ALA A 244 -2.75 -0.58 26.01
C ALA A 244 -3.86 -0.65 27.10
N PRO A 245 -3.92 0.30 28.05
CA PRO A 245 -5.00 0.38 29.03
C PRO A 245 -6.38 0.41 28.36
N ALA A 246 -7.43 -0.04 29.04
CA ALA A 246 -8.79 -0.07 28.48
C ALA A 246 -9.28 1.33 28.01
N ASN A 247 -8.73 2.41 28.57
CA ASN A 247 -9.06 3.80 28.23
C ASN A 247 -8.07 4.46 27.24
N THR A 248 -7.37 3.67 26.43
CA THR A 248 -6.41 4.21 25.46
C THR A 248 -7.12 5.08 24.42
N PRO A 249 -6.67 6.33 24.19
CA PRO A 249 -7.19 7.21 23.14
C PRO A 249 -7.21 6.53 21.78
N ALA A 250 -8.16 6.90 20.91
CA ALA A 250 -8.28 6.28 19.59
C ALA A 250 -7.00 6.40 18.73
N ALA A 251 -6.22 7.48 18.91
CA ALA A 251 -4.94 7.72 18.22
C ALA A 251 -3.82 6.75 18.66
N ASP A 252 -3.95 6.16 19.85
CA ASP A 252 -2.98 5.21 20.41
C ASP A 252 -3.46 3.75 20.26
N ARG A 253 -4.49 3.47 19.45
CA ARG A 253 -4.91 2.10 19.16
C ARG A 253 -3.96 1.48 18.13
N ALA A 254 -3.69 0.19 18.27
CA ALA A 254 -2.97 -0.55 17.24
C ALA A 254 -3.76 -0.53 15.93
N ASP A 255 -3.06 -0.43 14.80
CA ASP A 255 -3.66 -0.55 13.46
C ASP A 255 -4.05 -2.01 13.18
N TYR A 256 -3.21 -2.93 13.66
CA TYR A 256 -3.36 -4.37 13.48
C TYR A 256 -3.21 -5.13 14.79
N ARG A 257 -3.95 -6.23 14.92
CA ARG A 257 -3.84 -7.19 16.02
C ARG A 257 -3.61 -8.59 15.46
N LEU A 258 -2.53 -9.25 15.89
CA LEU A 258 -2.26 -10.65 15.62
C LEU A 258 -2.80 -11.49 16.77
N ASP A 259 -3.87 -12.23 16.51
CA ASP A 259 -4.44 -13.19 17.44
C ASP A 259 -3.75 -14.55 17.29
N VAL A 260 -3.33 -15.10 18.43
CA VAL A 260 -2.52 -16.33 18.49
C VAL A 260 -3.24 -17.37 19.33
N SER A 261 -3.37 -18.59 18.82
CA SER A 261 -3.83 -19.74 19.60
C SER A 261 -2.93 -20.94 19.39
N ILE A 262 -2.81 -21.77 20.42
CA ILE A 262 -2.08 -23.04 20.35
C ILE A 262 -2.87 -24.15 21.07
N VAL A 263 -3.12 -25.23 20.36
CA VAL A 263 -3.81 -26.42 20.86
C VAL A 263 -2.84 -27.59 20.85
N ARG A 264 -2.60 -28.22 22.01
CA ARG A 264 -1.66 -29.34 22.14
C ARG A 264 -2.39 -30.67 22.27
N GLN A 265 -1.92 -31.66 21.53
CA GLN A 265 -2.30 -33.07 21.67
C GLN A 265 -1.21 -33.78 22.47
N LEU A 266 -1.50 -34.08 23.75
CA LEU A 266 -0.50 -34.60 24.69
C LEU A 266 0.00 -35.99 24.32
N GLU A 267 -0.88 -36.89 23.87
CA GLU A 267 -0.54 -38.27 23.54
C GLU A 267 0.33 -38.39 22.28
N ALA A 268 0.18 -37.46 21.34
CA ALA A 268 0.85 -37.51 20.03
C ALA A 268 2.05 -36.56 19.93
N GLU A 269 2.40 -35.84 21.00
CA GLU A 269 3.40 -34.75 21.01
C GLU A 269 3.23 -33.74 19.86
N ARG A 270 1.97 -33.42 19.54
CA ARG A 270 1.61 -32.50 18.45
C ARG A 270 1.04 -31.20 18.98
N ALA A 271 1.22 -30.12 18.24
CA ALA A 271 0.56 -28.86 18.50
C ALA A 271 0.07 -28.21 17.21
N GLU A 272 -1.13 -27.67 17.26
CA GLU A 272 -1.69 -26.84 16.22
C GLU A 272 -1.56 -25.38 16.65
N VAL A 273 -0.91 -24.54 15.83
CA VAL A 273 -0.80 -23.10 16.05
C VAL A 273 -1.61 -22.37 15.00
N THR A 274 -2.51 -21.50 15.43
CA THR A 274 -3.32 -20.67 14.52
C THR A 274 -3.02 -19.20 14.76
N LEU A 275 -2.71 -18.50 13.68
CA LEU A 275 -2.40 -17.07 13.66
C LEU A 275 -3.46 -16.36 12.83
N VAL A 276 -4.04 -15.28 13.36
CA VAL A 276 -5.09 -14.49 12.71
C VAL A 276 -4.75 -13.01 12.79
N LEU A 277 -4.46 -12.38 11.66
CA LEU A 277 -4.19 -10.95 11.58
C LEU A 277 -5.49 -10.18 11.31
N ASN A 278 -5.84 -9.30 12.24
CA ASN A 278 -7.02 -8.47 12.21
C ASN A 278 -6.65 -7.00 12.06
N ARG A 279 -7.37 -6.28 11.17
CA ARG A 279 -7.33 -4.82 11.14
C ARG A 279 -8.27 -4.28 12.20
N VAL A 280 -7.77 -3.41 13.07
CA VAL A 280 -8.50 -2.95 14.26
C VAL A 280 -9.58 -1.94 13.88
N ALA A 281 -9.34 -1.09 12.88
CA ALA A 281 -10.26 -0.02 12.48
C ALA A 281 -11.69 -0.50 12.14
N ASP A 282 -11.81 -1.68 11.51
CA ASP A 282 -13.08 -2.27 11.09
C ASP A 282 -13.30 -3.70 11.58
N GLN A 283 -12.45 -4.19 12.51
CA GLN A 283 -12.51 -5.54 13.09
C GLN A 283 -12.50 -6.65 12.04
N ARG A 284 -11.80 -6.43 10.92
CA ARG A 284 -11.77 -7.38 9.80
C ARG A 284 -10.53 -8.27 9.87
N THR A 285 -10.72 -9.58 9.77
CA THR A 285 -9.64 -10.52 9.49
C THR A 285 -9.15 -10.33 8.06
N ILE A 286 -7.86 -10.04 7.91
CA ILE A 286 -7.22 -9.81 6.60
C ILE A 286 -6.27 -10.96 6.21
N TRP A 287 -5.87 -11.79 7.16
CA TRP A 287 -5.02 -12.96 6.92
C TRP A 287 -5.13 -13.96 8.08
N SER A 288 -5.00 -15.24 7.78
CA SER A 288 -4.88 -16.31 8.79
C SER A 288 -4.07 -17.47 8.25
N GLN A 289 -3.31 -18.14 9.13
CA GLN A 289 -2.59 -19.36 8.79
C GLN A 289 -2.54 -20.30 9.99
N GLN A 290 -2.58 -21.60 9.69
CA GLN A 290 -2.46 -22.69 10.65
C GLN A 290 -1.15 -23.45 10.41
N PHE A 291 -0.52 -23.90 11.50
CA PHE A 291 0.71 -24.68 11.50
C PHE A 291 0.53 -25.93 12.36
N ASP A 292 0.78 -27.09 11.75
CA ASP A 292 0.83 -28.35 12.46
C ASP A 292 2.28 -28.66 12.86
N LEU A 293 2.52 -28.72 14.16
CA LEU A 293 3.85 -28.91 14.75
C LEU A 293 3.98 -30.29 15.39
N VAL A 294 5.15 -30.88 15.21
CA VAL A 294 5.58 -32.11 15.89
C VAL A 294 6.57 -31.81 17.01
N GLY A 295 6.79 -32.77 17.91
CA GLY A 295 7.58 -32.61 19.14
C GLY A 295 8.94 -31.92 18.95
N ASN A 296 9.72 -32.30 17.93
CA ASN A 296 11.05 -31.74 17.66
C ASN A 296 11.05 -30.28 17.17
N GLN A 297 9.91 -29.75 16.76
CA GLN A 297 9.76 -28.34 16.36
C GLN A 297 9.43 -27.45 17.57
N MET A 298 9.08 -28.03 18.72
CA MET A 298 8.82 -27.31 19.95
C MET A 298 10.01 -27.46 20.92
N PRO A 299 10.38 -26.41 21.65
CA PRO A 299 9.76 -25.09 21.73
C PRO A 299 10.34 -24.09 20.72
N ARG A 300 10.98 -24.54 19.62
CA ARG A 300 11.65 -23.64 18.68
C ARG A 300 10.69 -22.87 17.80
N PHE A 301 9.62 -23.46 17.29
CA PHE A 301 8.62 -22.84 16.40
C PHE A 301 9.17 -22.28 15.08
N GLU A 302 10.21 -22.90 14.49
CA GLU A 302 10.82 -22.42 13.24
C GLU A 302 9.83 -22.35 12.06
N ALA A 303 8.79 -23.17 12.03
CA ALA A 303 7.75 -23.11 11.00
C ALA A 303 7.03 -21.75 10.93
N VAL A 304 6.93 -21.04 12.06
CA VAL A 304 6.23 -19.76 12.18
C VAL A 304 7.05 -18.60 11.57
N ASP A 305 8.33 -18.80 11.27
CA ASP A 305 9.18 -17.79 10.61
C ASP A 305 8.56 -17.27 9.31
N THR A 306 7.90 -18.18 8.58
CA THR A 306 7.20 -17.87 7.33
C THR A 306 6.06 -16.88 7.54
N ALA A 307 5.27 -17.03 8.61
CA ALA A 307 4.21 -16.07 8.96
C ALA A 307 4.79 -14.71 9.33
N ILE A 308 5.90 -14.67 10.06
CA ILE A 308 6.55 -13.42 10.45
C ILE A 308 6.99 -12.64 9.20
N ALA A 309 7.64 -13.32 8.25
CA ALA A 309 8.04 -12.73 6.97
C ALA A 309 6.83 -12.26 6.14
N GLN A 310 5.79 -13.10 6.03
CA GLN A 310 4.58 -12.79 5.26
C GLN A 310 3.75 -11.65 5.85
N ILE A 311 3.76 -11.45 7.17
CA ILE A 311 3.02 -10.37 7.82
C ILE A 311 3.75 -9.04 7.64
N ALA A 312 5.03 -8.99 8.01
CA ALA A 312 5.78 -7.75 8.24
C ALA A 312 6.81 -7.41 7.15
N GLY A 313 7.09 -8.32 6.21
CA GLY A 313 8.06 -8.10 5.15
C GLY A 313 7.69 -7.01 4.15
N ASP A 314 8.64 -6.66 3.27
CA ASP A 314 8.51 -5.62 2.24
C ASP A 314 7.26 -5.76 1.36
N TYR A 315 6.83 -6.99 1.11
CA TYR A 315 5.66 -7.35 0.31
C TYR A 315 4.54 -8.01 1.14
N GLY A 316 4.64 -7.87 2.46
CA GLY A 316 3.79 -8.55 3.42
C GLY A 316 2.34 -8.07 3.43
N VAL A 317 1.52 -8.76 4.21
CA VAL A 317 0.07 -8.53 4.31
C VAL A 317 -0.25 -7.10 4.72
N ILE A 318 0.52 -6.51 5.67
CA ILE A 318 0.29 -5.15 6.16
C ILE A 318 0.50 -4.12 5.05
N VAL A 319 1.62 -4.22 4.31
CA VAL A 319 1.91 -3.34 3.17
C VAL A 319 0.84 -3.47 2.10
N ARG A 320 0.42 -4.70 1.78
CA ARG A 320 -0.60 -4.97 0.76
C ARG A 320 -1.98 -4.42 1.14
N ASP A 321 -2.39 -4.56 2.40
CA ASP A 321 -3.64 -4.00 2.90
C ASP A 321 -3.69 -2.48 2.74
N GLN A 322 -2.57 -1.81 3.05
CA GLN A 322 -2.44 -0.35 2.94
C GLN A 322 -2.50 0.10 1.48
N LEU A 323 -1.78 -0.58 0.59
CA LEU A 323 -1.84 -0.33 -0.86
C LEU A 323 -3.21 -0.59 -1.47
N GLN A 324 -3.98 -1.54 -0.93
CA GLN A 324 -5.33 -1.82 -1.41
C GLN A 324 -6.31 -0.72 -1.00
N ARG A 325 -6.20 -0.20 0.24
CA ARG A 325 -7.04 0.89 0.72
C ARG A 325 -6.69 2.24 0.13
N HIS A 326 -5.40 2.50 -0.08
CA HIS A 326 -4.88 3.80 -0.48
C HIS A 326 -3.90 3.67 -1.67
N PRO A 327 -4.39 3.23 -2.85
CA PRO A 327 -3.55 2.86 -3.99
C PRO A 327 -2.74 4.02 -4.58
N ASP A 328 -3.20 5.26 -4.39
CA ASP A 328 -2.57 6.47 -4.93
C ASP A 328 -2.02 7.40 -3.81
N ASN A 329 -1.81 6.86 -2.60
CA ASN A 329 -1.25 7.62 -1.49
C ASN A 329 0.29 7.59 -1.52
N PHE A 330 0.90 8.74 -1.79
CA PHE A 330 2.34 8.98 -1.79
C PHE A 330 2.76 9.97 -0.68
N ALA A 331 2.01 10.02 0.43
CA ALA A 331 2.38 10.86 1.56
C ALA A 331 3.75 10.40 2.15
N PRO A 332 4.58 11.32 2.65
CA PRO A 332 5.85 11.00 3.30
C PRO A 332 5.69 9.97 4.44
N GLY A 333 6.69 9.12 4.65
CA GLY A 333 6.68 8.04 5.63
C GLY A 333 6.20 6.70 5.07
N PHE A 334 5.44 5.95 5.86
CA PHE A 334 5.06 4.57 5.54
C PHE A 334 4.29 4.44 4.21
N ALA A 335 3.39 5.38 3.89
CA ALA A 335 2.65 5.35 2.63
C ALA A 335 3.59 5.41 1.40
N CYS A 336 4.61 6.26 1.45
CA CYS A 336 5.64 6.34 0.43
C CYS A 336 6.46 5.04 0.31
N LEU A 337 6.86 4.45 1.44
CA LEU A 337 7.60 3.18 1.46
C LEU A 337 6.77 2.02 0.91
N ALA A 338 5.47 1.98 1.21
CA ALA A 338 4.55 1.00 0.63
C ALA A 338 4.50 1.12 -0.90
N GLN A 339 4.42 2.36 -1.45
CA GLN A 339 4.46 2.59 -2.89
C GLN A 339 5.81 2.22 -3.51
N PHE A 340 6.91 2.51 -2.82
CA PHE A 340 8.25 2.07 -3.22
C PHE A 340 8.33 0.55 -3.32
N ASN A 341 7.81 -0.18 -2.34
CA ASN A 341 7.80 -1.64 -2.39
C ASN A 341 6.83 -2.18 -3.44
N ARG A 342 5.68 -1.53 -3.68
CA ARG A 342 4.79 -1.86 -4.83
C ARG A 342 5.52 -1.70 -6.15
N MET A 343 6.28 -0.62 -6.33
CA MET A 343 7.06 -0.36 -7.53
C MET A 343 8.08 -1.48 -7.75
N ARG A 344 8.78 -1.90 -6.70
CA ARG A 344 9.73 -3.03 -6.73
C ARG A 344 9.05 -4.35 -7.04
N GLN A 345 7.91 -4.63 -6.42
CA GLN A 345 7.11 -5.84 -6.61
C GLN A 345 6.55 -5.96 -8.04
N MET A 346 6.01 -4.85 -8.56
CA MET A 346 5.39 -4.79 -9.89
C MET A 346 6.42 -4.54 -11.01
N ARG A 347 7.68 -4.25 -10.67
CA ARG A 347 8.79 -3.98 -11.60
C ARG A 347 8.46 -2.90 -12.62
N THR A 348 7.77 -1.86 -12.19
CA THR A 348 7.37 -0.73 -13.05
C THR A 348 8.05 0.54 -12.60
N THR A 349 8.45 1.41 -13.52
CA THR A 349 9.02 2.73 -13.21
C THR A 349 8.01 3.87 -13.36
N THR A 350 6.73 3.56 -13.65
CA THR A 350 5.68 4.57 -13.92
C THR A 350 5.62 5.65 -12.84
N ASN A 351 5.69 5.27 -11.57
CA ASN A 351 5.58 6.19 -10.42
C ASN A 351 6.93 6.52 -9.79
N ALA A 352 8.07 6.18 -10.42
CA ALA A 352 9.40 6.34 -9.83
C ALA A 352 9.68 7.80 -9.40
N ARG A 353 9.30 8.78 -10.22
CA ARG A 353 9.47 10.21 -9.88
C ARG A 353 8.62 10.65 -8.68
N GLN A 354 7.39 10.12 -8.56
CA GLN A 354 6.53 10.43 -7.41
C GLN A 354 7.09 9.80 -6.13
N ILE A 355 7.60 8.58 -6.25
CA ILE A 355 8.24 7.85 -5.15
C ILE A 355 9.52 8.56 -4.70
N GLU A 356 10.36 9.00 -5.64
CA GLU A 356 11.53 9.82 -5.32
C GLU A 356 11.14 11.07 -4.55
N ALA A 357 10.13 11.80 -5.04
CA ALA A 357 9.67 13.03 -4.40
C ALA A 357 9.14 12.78 -2.97
N CYS A 358 8.38 11.71 -2.73
CA CYS A 358 7.89 11.41 -1.39
C CYS A 358 8.97 10.87 -0.45
N LEU A 359 9.98 10.14 -0.96
CA LEU A 359 11.12 9.71 -0.17
C LEU A 359 11.98 10.92 0.26
N ARG A 360 12.23 11.86 -0.65
CA ARG A 360 12.90 13.13 -0.31
C ARG A 360 12.09 13.92 0.71
N ALA A 361 10.78 14.06 0.50
CA ALA A 361 9.90 14.72 1.46
C ALA A 361 9.86 14.03 2.84
N THR A 362 10.09 12.71 2.90
CA THR A 362 10.27 11.97 4.16
C THR A 362 11.57 12.40 4.84
N LEU A 363 12.68 12.43 4.09
CA LEU A 363 13.99 12.83 4.58
C LEU A 363 14.11 14.31 4.93
N ASP A 364 13.33 15.19 4.30
CA ASP A 364 13.27 16.61 4.68
C ASP A 364 12.69 16.79 6.10
N ARG A 365 11.81 15.87 6.53
CA ARG A 365 11.17 15.88 7.86
C ARG A 365 11.91 15.02 8.88
N ASN A 366 12.49 13.91 8.43
CA ASN A 366 13.28 12.99 9.24
C ASN A 366 14.60 12.64 8.52
N PRO A 367 15.63 13.52 8.59
CA PRO A 367 16.87 13.38 7.81
C PRO A 367 17.72 12.15 8.13
N HIS A 368 17.45 11.53 9.28
CA HIS A 368 18.20 10.43 9.86
C HIS A 368 17.47 9.07 9.74
N ASP A 369 16.34 9.01 9.04
CA ASP A 369 15.61 7.76 8.83
C ASP A 369 16.42 6.76 7.97
N PRO A 370 16.95 5.66 8.54
CA PRO A 370 17.77 4.72 7.79
C PRO A 370 16.97 3.95 6.74
N VAL A 371 15.65 3.81 6.91
CA VAL A 371 14.75 3.07 6.01
C VAL A 371 14.50 3.89 4.75
N ALA A 372 14.13 5.17 4.92
CA ALA A 372 13.95 6.09 3.80
C ALA A 372 15.25 6.35 3.04
N LEU A 373 16.39 6.46 3.75
CA LEU A 373 17.72 6.57 3.13
C LEU A 373 18.08 5.32 2.31
N ASN A 374 17.85 4.12 2.85
CA ASN A 374 18.06 2.85 2.14
C ASN A 374 17.17 2.75 0.89
N ALA A 375 15.89 3.10 0.99
CA ALA A 375 14.96 3.08 -0.13
C ALA A 375 15.38 4.05 -1.24
N LEU A 376 15.73 5.29 -0.88
CA LEU A 376 16.19 6.29 -1.86
C LEU A 376 17.54 5.87 -2.48
N SER A 377 18.47 5.33 -1.69
CA SER A 377 19.73 4.79 -2.21
C SER A 377 19.49 3.70 -3.27
N LEU A 378 18.59 2.74 -3.00
CA LEU A 378 18.23 1.71 -3.97
C LEU A 378 17.60 2.30 -5.24
N LEU A 379 16.73 3.30 -5.12
CA LEU A 379 16.14 3.98 -6.27
C LEU A 379 17.22 4.61 -7.16
N ARG A 380 18.18 5.33 -6.56
CA ARG A 380 19.28 5.99 -7.28
C ARG A 380 20.26 5.01 -7.92
N PHE A 381 20.50 3.85 -7.31
CA PHE A 381 21.23 2.77 -8.00
C PHE A 381 20.45 2.22 -9.21
N GLY A 382 19.13 2.19 -9.15
CA GLY A 382 18.29 1.86 -10.31
C GLY A 382 18.49 2.85 -11.47
N ASP A 383 18.54 4.15 -11.18
CA ASP A 383 18.80 5.20 -12.17
C ASP A 383 20.21 5.07 -12.78
N TRP A 384 21.22 4.85 -11.93
CA TRP A 384 22.60 4.60 -12.39
C TRP A 384 22.66 3.43 -13.37
N GLN A 385 21.97 2.32 -13.09
CA GLN A 385 22.02 1.14 -13.94
C GLN A 385 21.57 1.43 -15.36
N GLN A 386 20.54 2.26 -15.54
CA GLN A 386 20.02 2.66 -16.86
C GLN A 386 20.92 3.68 -17.59
N LEU A 387 21.71 4.46 -16.83
CA LEU A 387 22.53 5.57 -17.33
C LEU A 387 24.03 5.27 -17.30
N ARG A 388 24.41 3.99 -17.23
CA ARG A 388 25.80 3.57 -17.06
C ARG A 388 26.70 4.14 -18.16
N GLY A 389 27.88 4.62 -17.78
CA GLY A 389 28.86 5.22 -18.70
C GLY A 389 28.57 6.67 -19.09
N THR A 390 27.50 7.28 -18.55
CA THR A 390 27.19 8.70 -18.76
C THR A 390 27.54 9.53 -17.52
N PRO A 391 27.75 10.86 -17.66
CA PRO A 391 27.93 11.76 -16.51
C PRO A 391 26.74 11.75 -15.54
N ALA A 392 25.51 11.66 -16.05
CA ALA A 392 24.30 11.56 -15.23
C ALA A 392 24.28 10.26 -14.41
N GLY A 393 24.71 9.15 -15.01
CA GLY A 393 24.88 7.87 -14.30
C GLY A 393 25.93 7.95 -13.19
N ALA A 394 27.07 8.63 -13.43
CA ALA A 394 28.10 8.83 -12.41
C ALA A 394 27.57 9.65 -11.22
N ALA A 395 26.79 10.71 -11.48
CA ALA A 395 26.15 11.49 -10.43
C ALA A 395 25.12 10.67 -9.63
N ALA A 396 24.27 9.90 -10.31
CA ALA A 396 23.29 9.02 -9.65
C ALA A 396 23.97 7.97 -8.77
N PHE A 397 25.09 7.39 -9.21
CA PHE A 397 25.87 6.45 -8.43
C PHE A 397 26.48 7.09 -7.17
N ALA A 398 27.08 8.28 -7.32
CA ALA A 398 27.66 9.01 -6.20
C ALA A 398 26.61 9.36 -5.15
N GLU A 399 25.44 9.84 -5.58
CA GLU A 399 24.31 10.10 -4.69
C GLU A 399 23.80 8.82 -4.01
N ALA A 400 23.62 7.73 -4.75
CA ALA A 400 23.18 6.45 -4.20
C ALA A 400 24.10 5.93 -3.11
N ARG A 401 25.42 6.06 -3.32
CA ARG A 401 26.44 5.67 -2.34
C ARG A 401 26.41 6.57 -1.09
N SER A 402 26.31 7.89 -1.27
CA SER A 402 26.22 8.83 -0.15
C SER A 402 24.97 8.58 0.71
N LEU A 403 23.84 8.25 0.08
CA LEU A 403 22.61 7.88 0.81
C LEU A 403 22.77 6.56 1.58
N ALA A 404 23.46 5.57 1.02
CA ALA A 404 23.74 4.30 1.71
C ALA A 404 24.66 4.49 2.92
N GLU A 405 25.68 5.33 2.79
CA GLU A 405 26.59 5.68 3.88
C GLU A 405 25.83 6.37 5.02
N ARG A 406 25.00 7.37 4.69
CA ARG A 406 24.12 8.01 5.69
C ARG A 406 23.14 7.01 6.32
N ALA A 407 22.58 6.07 5.56
CA ALA A 407 21.68 5.05 6.12
C ALA A 407 22.41 4.20 7.17
N TYR A 408 23.66 3.84 6.89
CA TYR A 408 24.51 3.09 7.81
C TYR A 408 24.93 3.92 9.04
N GLU A 409 25.36 5.18 8.85
CA GLU A 409 25.75 6.06 9.97
C GLU A 409 24.60 6.28 10.95
N ASN A 410 23.38 6.46 10.44
CA ASN A 410 22.18 6.68 11.25
C ASN A 410 21.50 5.38 11.71
N GLY A 411 21.94 4.22 11.19
CA GLY A 411 21.28 2.93 11.38
C GLY A 411 22.24 1.75 11.43
N SER A 412 23.41 1.90 12.06
CA SER A 412 24.42 0.84 12.09
C SER A 412 23.95 -0.42 12.84
N GLY A 413 22.98 -0.27 13.74
CA GLY A 413 22.28 -1.36 14.43
C GLY A 413 21.00 -1.85 13.75
N SER A 414 20.65 -1.36 12.56
CA SER A 414 19.46 -1.79 11.80
C SER A 414 19.81 -2.60 10.56
N ALA A 415 18.90 -3.49 10.16
CA ALA A 415 19.07 -4.26 8.94
C ALA A 415 19.09 -3.35 7.71
N ALA A 416 18.22 -2.33 7.64
CA ALA A 416 18.20 -1.35 6.56
C ALA A 416 19.53 -0.61 6.38
N GLY A 417 20.13 -0.11 7.46
CA GLY A 417 21.40 0.64 7.39
C GLY A 417 22.57 -0.24 6.94
N GLN A 418 22.71 -1.42 7.55
CA GLN A 418 23.73 -2.41 7.16
C GLN A 418 23.57 -2.85 5.70
N PHE A 419 22.34 -3.15 5.26
CA PHE A 419 22.10 -3.67 3.92
C PHE A 419 22.23 -2.60 2.83
N ALA A 420 21.92 -1.33 3.13
CA ALA A 420 22.18 -0.22 2.22
C ALA A 420 23.67 -0.13 1.87
N MET A 421 24.54 -0.16 2.88
CA MET A 421 25.99 -0.09 2.66
C MET A 421 26.57 -1.39 2.11
N ALA A 422 25.99 -2.55 2.44
CA ALA A 422 26.32 -3.82 1.77
C ALA A 422 26.12 -3.71 0.25
N ARG A 423 24.93 -3.23 -0.18
CA ARG A 423 24.60 -3.01 -1.59
C ARG A 423 25.55 -2.03 -2.27
N ALA A 424 25.86 -0.91 -1.62
CA ALA A 424 26.80 0.07 -2.15
C ALA A 424 28.20 -0.55 -2.38
N ASN A 425 28.68 -1.37 -1.44
CA ASN A 425 29.94 -2.09 -1.61
C ASN A 425 29.90 -3.08 -2.77
N PHE A 426 28.83 -3.87 -2.92
CA PHE A 426 28.69 -4.80 -4.04
C PHE A 426 28.67 -4.07 -5.39
N TYR A 427 27.94 -2.96 -5.50
CA TYR A 427 27.91 -2.18 -6.74
C TYR A 427 29.22 -1.44 -7.05
N SER A 428 30.03 -1.15 -6.03
CA SER A 428 31.41 -0.68 -6.20
C SER A 428 32.43 -1.81 -6.45
N GLY A 429 32.02 -3.08 -6.46
CA GLY A 429 32.92 -4.23 -6.61
C GLY A 429 33.70 -4.63 -5.35
N ASN A 430 33.40 -4.02 -4.19
CA ASN A 430 34.00 -4.39 -2.90
C ASN A 430 33.26 -5.59 -2.29
N CYS A 431 33.58 -6.80 -2.75
CA CYS A 431 32.97 -8.03 -2.26
C CYS A 431 33.18 -8.24 -0.76
N ALA A 432 34.38 -7.98 -0.22
CA ALA A 432 34.68 -8.20 1.20
C ALA A 432 33.81 -7.30 2.10
N GLY A 433 33.74 -6.00 1.81
CA GLY A 433 32.89 -5.07 2.55
C GLY A 433 31.40 -5.38 2.39
N GLY A 434 30.97 -5.74 1.18
CA GLY A 434 29.59 -6.10 0.88
C GLY A 434 29.13 -7.33 1.65
N VAL A 435 29.95 -8.40 1.68
CA VAL A 435 29.64 -9.62 2.41
C VAL A 435 29.58 -9.37 3.91
N ALA A 436 30.56 -8.67 4.48
CA ALA A 436 30.61 -8.41 5.91
C ALA A 436 29.35 -7.66 6.41
N MET A 437 28.96 -6.59 5.71
CA MET A 437 27.78 -5.80 6.05
C MET A 437 26.48 -6.53 5.75
N GLY A 438 26.43 -7.28 4.65
CA GLY A 438 25.26 -8.08 4.29
C GLY A 438 24.95 -9.17 5.33
N GLU A 439 25.98 -9.87 5.81
CA GLU A 439 25.82 -10.85 6.89
C GLU A 439 25.45 -10.20 8.22
N ALA A 440 25.95 -9.00 8.51
CA ALA A 440 25.50 -8.23 9.66
C ALA A 440 24.00 -7.90 9.57
N ALA A 441 23.54 -7.44 8.41
CA ALA A 441 22.12 -7.19 8.16
C ALA A 441 21.27 -8.46 8.34
N ALA A 442 21.72 -9.60 7.81
CA ALA A 442 21.02 -10.88 7.95
C ALA A 442 20.94 -11.39 9.40
N ARG A 443 21.93 -11.07 10.26
CA ARG A 443 21.85 -11.36 11.70
C ARG A 443 20.86 -10.45 12.43
N LEU A 444 20.72 -9.20 11.98
CA LEU A 444 19.77 -8.25 12.56
C LEU A 444 18.32 -8.62 12.21
N ASN A 445 18.08 -9.06 10.97
CA ASN A 445 16.78 -9.58 10.56
C ASN A 445 16.91 -10.88 9.73
N PRO A 446 16.89 -12.07 10.37
CA PRO A 446 16.96 -13.37 9.67
C PRO A 446 15.61 -13.79 9.05
N TYR A 447 14.56 -12.98 9.20
CA TYR A 447 13.21 -13.25 8.69
C TYR A 447 12.93 -12.50 7.39
N ASP A 448 13.79 -11.57 6.98
CA ASP A 448 13.63 -10.81 5.74
C ASP A 448 14.00 -11.66 4.52
N SER A 449 12.98 -12.08 3.77
CA SER A 449 13.13 -12.89 2.57
C SER A 449 13.84 -12.14 1.44
N ASP A 450 13.62 -10.83 1.30
CA ASP A 450 14.19 -10.01 0.25
C ASP A 450 15.68 -9.76 0.52
N LEU A 451 16.04 -9.42 1.77
CA LEU A 451 17.43 -9.31 2.22
C LEU A 451 18.18 -10.62 1.98
N ALA A 452 17.64 -11.76 2.42
CA ALA A 452 18.25 -13.07 2.21
C ALA A 452 18.48 -13.35 0.71
N GLY A 453 17.46 -13.09 -0.12
CA GLY A 453 17.52 -13.33 -1.56
C GLY A 453 18.59 -12.47 -2.25
N PHE A 454 18.61 -11.16 -1.98
CA PHE A 454 19.60 -10.26 -2.58
C PHE A 454 21.01 -10.50 -2.04
N LEU A 455 21.18 -10.82 -0.76
CA LEU A 455 22.48 -11.22 -0.22
C LEU A 455 23.00 -12.49 -0.90
N GLY A 456 22.12 -13.47 -1.13
CA GLY A 456 22.46 -14.70 -1.86
C GLY A 456 22.95 -14.43 -3.28
N LEU A 457 22.22 -13.57 -4.00
CA LEU A 457 22.61 -13.03 -5.31
C LEU A 457 24.01 -12.38 -5.30
N PHE A 458 24.26 -11.51 -4.33
CA PHE A 458 25.54 -10.82 -4.24
C PHE A 458 26.70 -11.77 -3.90
N LYS A 459 26.49 -12.74 -3.01
CA LYS A 459 27.47 -13.78 -2.70
C LYS A 459 27.81 -14.64 -3.93
N LEU A 460 26.84 -14.98 -4.76
CA LEU A 460 27.10 -15.67 -6.03
C LEU A 460 27.99 -14.85 -6.98
N ALA A 461 27.75 -13.54 -7.06
CA ALA A 461 28.57 -12.63 -7.87
C ALA A 461 29.99 -12.44 -7.30
N CYS A 462 30.17 -12.66 -6.00
CA CYS A 462 31.43 -12.57 -5.26
C CYS A 462 32.07 -13.94 -4.99
N ASP A 463 31.81 -14.92 -5.85
CA ASP A 463 32.44 -16.25 -5.84
C ASP A 463 32.21 -17.07 -4.55
N GLN A 464 31.05 -16.91 -3.93
CA GLN A 464 30.60 -17.71 -2.78
C GLN A 464 29.32 -18.49 -3.11
N PRO A 465 29.40 -19.50 -3.99
CA PRO A 465 28.22 -20.13 -4.57
C PRO A 465 27.37 -20.93 -3.58
N GLU A 466 27.99 -21.68 -2.67
CA GLU A 466 27.27 -22.49 -1.69
C GLU A 466 26.48 -21.61 -0.71
N ALA A 467 27.15 -20.65 -0.09
CA ALA A 467 26.52 -19.69 0.82
C ALA A 467 25.45 -18.84 0.10
N GLY A 468 25.71 -18.46 -1.15
CA GLY A 468 24.75 -17.73 -1.97
C GLY A 468 23.48 -18.54 -2.28
N ALA A 469 23.63 -19.80 -2.71
CA ALA A 469 22.51 -20.69 -2.99
C ALA A 469 21.68 -21.01 -1.74
N ALA A 470 22.32 -21.19 -0.59
CA ALA A 470 21.63 -21.40 0.69
C ALA A 470 20.73 -20.21 1.07
N LEU A 471 21.22 -18.99 0.87
CA LEU A 471 20.45 -17.77 1.13
C LEU A 471 19.31 -17.55 0.13
N LEU A 472 19.50 -17.90 -1.14
CA LEU A 472 18.43 -17.90 -2.12
C LEU A 472 17.33 -18.92 -1.77
N GLN A 473 17.71 -20.11 -1.33
CA GLN A 473 16.74 -21.11 -0.85
C GLN A 473 15.99 -20.57 0.37
N ARG A 474 16.70 -20.02 1.36
CA ARG A 474 16.10 -19.42 2.55
C ARG A 474 15.11 -18.29 2.23
N SER A 475 15.41 -17.47 1.22
CA SER A 475 14.49 -16.43 0.73
C SER A 475 13.14 -17.00 0.33
N LEU A 476 13.14 -18.06 -0.48
CA LEU A 476 11.92 -18.73 -0.94
C LEU A 476 11.22 -19.50 0.18
N ASP A 477 11.98 -20.11 1.10
CA ASP A 477 11.42 -20.82 2.25
C ASP A 477 10.70 -19.86 3.21
N LEU A 478 11.18 -18.62 3.35
CA LEU A 478 10.57 -17.57 4.17
C LEU A 478 9.29 -17.00 3.52
N ASP A 479 9.39 -16.52 2.27
CA ASP A 479 8.25 -16.03 1.52
C ASP A 479 8.45 -16.16 0.00
N ALA A 480 7.75 -17.11 -0.60
CA ALA A 480 7.73 -17.35 -2.04
C ALA A 480 6.62 -16.56 -2.78
N SER A 481 5.95 -15.61 -2.13
CA SER A 481 4.85 -14.84 -2.76
C SER A 481 5.34 -13.92 -3.88
N TYR A 482 6.55 -13.35 -3.72
CA TYR A 482 7.13 -12.40 -4.68
C TYR A 482 8.67 -12.55 -4.82
N PRO A 483 9.18 -13.75 -5.16
CA PRO A 483 10.59 -14.07 -4.99
C PRO A 483 11.48 -13.51 -6.11
N GLY A 484 10.90 -12.98 -7.19
CA GLY A 484 11.58 -12.19 -8.24
C GLY A 484 12.91 -12.77 -8.74
N VAL A 485 13.92 -11.89 -8.83
CA VAL A 485 15.28 -12.24 -9.26
C VAL A 485 15.92 -13.33 -8.37
N PRO A 486 15.76 -13.33 -7.02
CA PRO A 486 16.21 -14.45 -6.18
C PRO A 486 15.74 -15.84 -6.65
N ALA A 487 14.44 -16.05 -6.90
CA ALA A 487 13.93 -17.34 -7.39
C ALA A 487 14.53 -17.71 -8.75
N VAL A 488 14.55 -16.77 -9.68
CA VAL A 488 15.12 -16.98 -11.02
C VAL A 488 16.60 -17.36 -10.96
N THR A 489 17.34 -16.76 -10.02
CA THR A 489 18.76 -17.06 -9.80
C THR A 489 18.94 -18.44 -9.21
N LEU A 490 18.11 -18.84 -8.24
CA LEU A 490 18.14 -20.19 -7.69
C LEU A 490 17.87 -21.24 -8.77
N ALA A 491 16.85 -21.00 -9.61
CA ALA A 491 16.56 -21.87 -10.75
C ALA A 491 17.74 -21.97 -11.72
N PHE A 492 18.43 -20.85 -11.99
CA PHE A 492 19.65 -20.86 -12.80
C PHE A 492 20.74 -21.73 -12.17
N ILE A 493 20.99 -21.59 -10.87
CA ILE A 493 22.00 -22.40 -10.16
C ILE A 493 21.63 -23.89 -10.15
N ARG A 494 20.36 -24.26 -9.91
CA ARG A 494 19.89 -25.65 -10.02
C ARG A 494 20.10 -26.23 -11.42
N SER A 495 19.77 -25.44 -12.44
CA SER A 495 19.99 -25.82 -13.84
C SER A 495 21.47 -26.02 -14.17
N GLN A 496 22.35 -25.14 -13.67
CA GLN A 496 23.81 -25.30 -13.84
C GLN A 496 24.32 -26.58 -13.15
N GLY A 497 23.73 -26.97 -12.03
CA GLY A 497 24.01 -28.23 -11.34
C GLY A 497 23.41 -29.48 -11.98
N GLY A 498 22.73 -29.35 -13.14
CA GLY A 498 22.11 -30.46 -13.86
C GLY A 498 20.66 -30.75 -13.47
N ASP A 499 20.15 -30.15 -12.39
CA ASP A 499 18.78 -30.38 -11.89
C ASP A 499 17.77 -29.47 -12.60
N GLN A 500 17.37 -29.88 -13.81
CA GLN A 500 16.43 -29.11 -14.63
C GLN A 500 15.00 -29.14 -14.08
N ASP A 501 14.61 -30.23 -13.42
CA ASP A 501 13.26 -30.40 -12.90
C ASP A 501 13.02 -29.49 -11.69
N ALA A 502 13.97 -29.42 -10.75
CA ALA A 502 13.89 -28.45 -9.67
C ALA A 502 13.93 -27.02 -10.19
N ALA A 503 14.77 -26.73 -11.20
CA ALA A 503 14.83 -25.42 -11.82
C ALA A 503 13.48 -25.02 -12.44
N MET A 504 12.85 -25.91 -13.20
CA MET A 504 11.54 -25.64 -13.81
C MET A 504 10.45 -25.51 -12.75
N ALA A 505 10.45 -26.34 -11.71
CA ALA A 505 9.49 -26.26 -10.61
C ALA A 505 9.54 -24.90 -9.88
N ILE A 506 10.73 -24.31 -9.73
CA ILE A 506 10.89 -22.95 -9.21
C ILE A 506 10.28 -21.93 -10.21
N LEU A 507 10.65 -22.02 -11.49
CA LEU A 507 10.20 -21.08 -12.52
C LEU A 507 8.68 -21.08 -12.72
N ASP A 508 8.03 -22.24 -12.63
CA ASP A 508 6.58 -22.35 -12.81
C ASP A 508 5.77 -21.77 -11.63
N ARG A 509 6.40 -21.58 -10.46
CA ARG A 509 5.79 -20.93 -9.29
C ARG A 509 6.00 -19.42 -9.27
N VAL A 510 6.84 -18.87 -10.16
CA VAL A 510 7.09 -17.41 -10.21
C VAL A 510 5.80 -16.69 -10.66
N PRO A 511 5.33 -15.66 -9.92
CA PRO A 511 4.13 -14.93 -10.27
C PRO A 511 4.20 -14.28 -11.67
N SER A 512 3.03 -14.11 -12.29
CA SER A 512 2.92 -13.59 -13.67
C SER A 512 3.58 -12.23 -13.88
N THR A 513 3.61 -11.38 -12.85
CA THR A 513 4.29 -10.07 -12.86
C THR A 513 5.79 -10.20 -13.14
N SER A 514 6.44 -11.25 -12.62
CA SER A 514 7.86 -11.50 -12.80
C SER A 514 8.19 -12.35 -14.04
N THR A 515 7.20 -13.01 -14.66
CA THR A 515 7.44 -13.83 -15.88
C THR A 515 7.82 -13.02 -17.12
N ARG A 516 7.64 -11.69 -17.08
CA ARG A 516 8.06 -10.77 -18.15
C ARG A 516 9.46 -10.21 -17.93
N GLU A 517 10.10 -10.51 -16.80
CA GLU A 517 11.45 -10.02 -16.49
C GLU A 517 12.49 -10.63 -17.44
N PRO A 518 13.46 -9.84 -17.93
CA PRO A 518 14.55 -10.33 -18.77
C PRO A 518 15.31 -11.53 -18.19
N GLN A 519 15.58 -11.50 -16.87
CA GLN A 519 16.26 -12.59 -16.17
C GLN A 519 15.42 -13.87 -16.22
N PHE A 520 14.11 -13.77 -15.97
CA PHE A 520 13.21 -14.91 -16.02
C PHE A 520 13.18 -15.55 -17.41
N VAL A 521 13.00 -14.72 -18.45
CA VAL A 521 12.94 -15.19 -19.85
C VAL A 521 14.25 -15.87 -20.26
N MET A 522 15.39 -15.31 -19.86
CA MET A 522 16.71 -15.89 -20.10
C MET A 522 16.86 -17.26 -19.43
N VAL A 523 16.61 -17.35 -18.12
CA VAL A 523 16.81 -18.60 -17.37
C VAL A 523 15.82 -19.66 -17.85
N ARG A 524 14.56 -19.30 -18.10
CA ARG A 524 13.58 -20.24 -18.66
C ARG A 524 13.99 -20.77 -20.02
N ALA A 525 14.58 -19.94 -20.89
CA ALA A 525 15.12 -20.41 -22.17
C ALA A 525 16.23 -21.45 -21.96
N ILE A 526 17.18 -21.20 -21.05
CA ILE A 526 18.28 -22.12 -20.75
C ILE A 526 17.73 -23.47 -20.23
N VAL A 527 16.82 -23.44 -19.26
CA VAL A 527 16.23 -24.66 -18.67
C VAL A 527 15.45 -25.45 -19.73
N LEU A 528 14.62 -24.79 -20.53
CA LEU A 528 13.87 -25.44 -21.61
C LEU A 528 14.80 -26.12 -22.62
N ALA A 529 15.88 -25.45 -23.03
CA ALA A 529 16.84 -26.03 -23.96
C ALA A 529 17.53 -27.26 -23.37
N ARG A 530 17.92 -27.22 -22.09
CA ARG A 530 18.50 -28.37 -21.38
C ARG A 530 17.53 -29.53 -21.17
N GLN A 531 16.22 -29.26 -21.17
CA GLN A 531 15.16 -30.29 -21.20
C GLN A 531 14.85 -30.79 -22.63
N GLY A 532 15.62 -30.39 -23.64
CA GLY A 532 15.41 -30.80 -25.04
C GLY A 532 14.36 -29.97 -25.80
N ARG A 533 13.77 -28.93 -25.20
CA ARG A 533 12.74 -28.06 -25.78
C ARG A 533 13.34 -26.85 -26.49
N LEU A 534 14.30 -27.11 -27.37
CA LEU A 534 15.11 -26.08 -28.02
C LEU A 534 14.31 -25.04 -28.86
N PRO A 535 13.26 -25.43 -29.63
CA PRO A 535 12.47 -24.46 -30.39
C PRO A 535 11.82 -23.39 -29.51
N GLU A 536 11.30 -23.79 -28.34
CA GLU A 536 10.65 -22.89 -27.37
C GLU A 536 11.68 -21.97 -26.72
N ALA A 537 12.83 -22.52 -26.34
CA ALA A 537 13.93 -21.76 -25.78
C ALA A 537 14.42 -20.66 -26.74
N ARG A 538 14.60 -20.98 -28.03
CA ARG A 538 14.99 -20.01 -29.07
C ARG A 538 13.92 -18.96 -29.32
N ALA A 539 12.63 -19.29 -29.15
CA ALA A 539 11.55 -18.30 -29.23
C ALA A 539 11.64 -17.29 -28.07
N LEU A 540 11.89 -17.76 -26.84
CA LEU A 540 12.10 -16.90 -25.68
C LEU A 540 13.33 -15.99 -25.86
N TRP A 541 14.45 -16.53 -26.35
CA TRP A 541 15.65 -15.74 -26.63
C TRP A 541 15.38 -14.65 -27.67
N ARG A 542 14.74 -14.96 -28.80
CA ARG A 542 14.37 -13.95 -29.81
C ARG A 542 13.49 -12.85 -29.24
N ARG A 543 12.54 -13.20 -28.37
CA ARG A 543 11.70 -12.22 -27.66
C ARG A 543 12.54 -11.33 -26.75
N LEU A 544 13.53 -11.89 -26.05
CA LEU A 544 14.42 -11.14 -25.17
C LEU A 544 15.33 -10.17 -25.95
N VAL A 545 15.87 -10.60 -27.10
CA VAL A 545 16.64 -9.74 -28.01
C VAL A 545 15.80 -8.56 -28.50
N ALA A 546 14.55 -8.82 -28.90
CA ALA A 546 13.62 -7.77 -29.32
C ALA A 546 13.26 -6.81 -28.16
N TYR A 547 13.01 -7.35 -26.96
CA TYR A 547 12.71 -6.55 -25.77
C TYR A 547 13.85 -5.59 -25.40
N THR A 548 15.09 -6.06 -25.50
CA THR A 548 16.30 -5.26 -25.22
C THR A 548 16.72 -4.35 -26.39
N LYS A 549 15.91 -4.29 -27.46
CA LYS A 549 16.15 -3.49 -28.68
C LYS A 549 17.53 -3.73 -29.30
N GLN A 550 18.06 -4.94 -29.18
CA GLN A 550 19.34 -5.31 -29.78
C GLN A 550 19.14 -5.88 -31.19
N PRO A 551 20.15 -5.76 -32.08
CA PRO A 551 20.16 -6.46 -33.36
C PRO A 551 19.97 -7.97 -33.20
N LYS A 552 19.38 -8.63 -34.21
CA LYS A 552 19.08 -10.08 -34.17
C LYS A 552 20.33 -10.95 -34.01
N ASP A 553 21.47 -10.45 -34.47
CA ASP A 553 22.80 -11.05 -34.46
C ASP A 553 23.66 -10.55 -33.28
N ALA A 554 23.09 -9.77 -32.35
CA ALA A 554 23.82 -9.31 -31.17
C ALA A 554 24.33 -10.49 -30.33
N SER A 555 25.57 -10.37 -29.86
CA SER A 555 26.15 -11.35 -28.95
C SER A 555 25.32 -11.45 -27.66
N PRO A 556 25.29 -12.62 -26.98
CA PRO A 556 24.57 -12.74 -25.72
C PRO A 556 25.06 -11.73 -24.70
N GLU A 557 26.36 -11.43 -24.63
CA GLU A 557 26.90 -10.40 -23.73
C GLU A 557 26.27 -9.02 -23.96
N LYS A 558 26.10 -8.62 -25.24
CA LYS A 558 25.51 -7.32 -25.61
C LYS A 558 24.02 -7.21 -25.23
N VAL A 559 23.32 -8.33 -25.23
CA VAL A 559 21.92 -8.44 -24.78
C VAL A 559 21.85 -8.41 -23.24
N LEU A 560 22.71 -9.20 -22.58
CA LEU A 560 22.70 -9.36 -21.12
C LEU A 560 23.12 -8.08 -20.38
N GLN A 561 24.09 -7.33 -20.90
CA GLN A 561 24.54 -6.07 -20.28
C GLN A 561 23.43 -5.01 -20.14
N GLN A 562 22.29 -5.17 -20.83
CA GLN A 562 21.14 -4.25 -20.71
C GLN A 562 20.39 -4.41 -19.38
N PHE A 563 20.51 -5.55 -18.70
CA PHE A 563 19.74 -5.85 -17.48
C PHE A 563 20.51 -6.60 -16.39
N VAL A 564 21.71 -7.10 -16.68
CA VAL A 564 22.61 -7.74 -15.70
C VAL A 564 23.70 -6.77 -15.28
N ILE A 565 23.93 -6.63 -13.97
CA ILE A 565 24.88 -5.65 -13.43
C ILE A 565 26.33 -6.16 -13.49
N SER A 566 26.57 -7.38 -12.98
CA SER A 566 27.92 -7.91 -12.78
C SER A 566 28.51 -8.50 -14.07
N PRO A 567 29.73 -8.09 -14.48
CA PRO A 567 30.44 -8.68 -15.61
C PRO A 567 30.61 -10.20 -15.48
N VAL A 568 30.91 -10.69 -14.28
CA VAL A 568 31.07 -12.13 -14.01
C VAL A 568 29.77 -12.88 -14.29
N VAL A 569 28.63 -12.31 -13.90
CA VAL A 569 27.31 -12.91 -14.14
C VAL A 569 26.96 -12.87 -15.63
N ILE A 570 27.32 -11.80 -16.34
CA ILE A 570 27.15 -11.71 -17.81
C ILE A 570 27.92 -12.85 -18.50
N THR A 571 29.20 -13.01 -18.19
CA THR A 571 30.04 -14.05 -18.79
C THR A 571 29.50 -15.45 -18.50
N ARG A 572 29.16 -15.75 -17.24
CA ARG A 572 28.60 -17.06 -16.85
C ARG A 572 27.27 -17.35 -17.55
N SER A 573 26.39 -16.37 -17.63
CA SER A 573 25.07 -16.53 -18.27
C SER A 573 25.19 -16.66 -19.79
N ALA A 574 26.10 -15.92 -20.42
CA ALA A 574 26.38 -16.02 -21.85
C ALA A 574 26.97 -17.40 -22.22
N ALA A 575 27.87 -17.94 -21.39
CA ALA A 575 28.35 -19.31 -21.55
C ALA A 575 27.19 -20.32 -21.47
N ALA A 576 26.34 -20.23 -20.43
CA ALA A 576 25.19 -21.11 -20.28
C ALA A 576 24.20 -21.06 -21.48
N LEU A 577 24.01 -19.89 -22.09
CA LEU A 577 23.20 -19.73 -23.31
C LEU A 577 23.81 -20.42 -24.54
N ARG A 578 25.14 -20.41 -24.67
CA ARG A 578 25.86 -21.12 -25.74
C ARG A 578 25.85 -22.62 -25.49
N ASP A 579 26.18 -23.05 -24.27
CA ASP A 579 26.29 -24.47 -23.90
C ASP A 579 24.95 -25.20 -24.00
N SER A 580 23.84 -24.50 -23.73
CA SER A 580 22.49 -25.03 -23.90
C SER A 580 22.01 -25.04 -25.36
N GLY A 581 22.75 -24.46 -26.30
CA GLY A 581 22.38 -24.36 -27.71
C GLY A 581 21.29 -23.32 -28.04
N VAL A 582 20.87 -22.52 -27.03
CA VAL A 582 19.91 -21.42 -27.19
C VAL A 582 20.44 -20.39 -28.17
N VAL A 583 21.72 -20.05 -28.04
CA VAL A 583 22.45 -19.16 -28.96
C VAL A 583 23.43 -20.02 -29.76
N THR A 584 23.40 -19.88 -31.09
CA THR A 584 24.39 -20.52 -31.95
C THR A 584 25.76 -19.87 -31.71
N ALA A 585 26.80 -20.68 -31.50
CA ALA A 585 28.17 -20.17 -31.50
C ALA A 585 28.40 -19.42 -32.82
N LEU A 586 28.91 -18.19 -32.74
CA LEU A 586 29.44 -17.52 -33.92
C LEU A 586 30.54 -18.44 -34.46
N ALA A 587 30.47 -18.80 -35.74
CA ALA A 587 31.57 -19.49 -36.40
C ALA A 587 32.80 -18.60 -36.22
N SER A 588 33.75 -19.09 -35.44
CA SER A 588 35.03 -18.44 -35.14
C SER A 588 35.85 -18.21 -36.39
#